data_AF-A0A510TZ34-F1
#
_entry.id   AF-A0A510TZ34-F1
#
_cell.length_a   1.000
_cell.length_b   1.000
_cell.length_c   1.000
_cell.angle_alpha   90.00
_cell.angle_beta   90.00
_cell.angle_gamma   90.00
#
_symmetry.space_group_name_H-M   'P 1'
#
loop_
_entity.id
_entity.type
_entity.pdbx_description
1 polymer ?
#
loop_
_entity_poly.entity_id
_entity_poly.type
_entity_poly.pdbx_seq_one_letter_code
_entity_poly.pdbx_strand_id
1 'polypeptide(L)' 'MAKKYYNTRTPAYGGGPVTVIGNGLMSKSIPVFAEVDDETGEVKLFIRHRDLPRLGEIRPLSDAEVY' A
#
# COMPACT_ATOMS: atom_id res chain seq x y z
N MET A 1 4.41 2.89 -24.45
CA MET A 1 4.36 2.71 -22.99
C MET A 1 2.93 2.72 -22.47
N ALA A 2 2.36 1.51 -22.29
CA ALA A 2 1.07 1.31 -21.65
C ALA A 2 1.30 0.95 -20.17
N LYS A 3 1.11 1.91 -19.28
CA LYS A 3 1.13 1.68 -17.82
C LYS A 3 -0.13 0.93 -17.41
N LYS A 4 0.01 -0.06 -16.53
CA LYS A 4 -1.11 -0.83 -15.98
C LYS A 4 -1.20 -0.68 -14.47
N TYR A 5 -2.43 -0.74 -13.94
CA TYR A 5 -2.69 -0.58 -12.52
C TYR A 5 -3.34 -1.84 -11.94
N TYR A 6 -2.84 -2.30 -10.80
CA TYR A 6 -3.25 -3.54 -10.15
C TYR A 6 -3.59 -3.33 -8.69
N ASN A 7 -4.56 -4.12 -8.20
CA ASN A 7 -4.76 -4.31 -6.78
C ASN A 7 -3.68 -5.26 -6.25
N THR A 8 -3.03 -4.89 -5.16
CA THR A 8 -2.11 -5.79 -4.47
C THR A 8 -2.87 -6.69 -3.50
N ARG A 9 -2.42 -7.94 -3.31
CA ARG A 9 -3.02 -8.91 -2.38
C ARG A 9 -1.95 -9.71 -1.65
N THR A 10 -2.22 -10.07 -0.40
CA THR A 10 -1.39 -11.04 0.33
C THR A 10 -1.73 -12.47 -0.12
N PRO A 11 -0.73 -13.38 -0.28
CA PRO A 11 -0.99 -14.72 -0.82
C PRO A 11 -1.65 -15.72 0.15
N ALA A 12 -1.69 -15.44 1.45
CA ALA A 12 -2.12 -16.41 2.47
C ALA A 12 -3.61 -16.30 2.85
N TYR A 13 -4.19 -17.44 3.28
CA TYR A 13 -5.57 -17.69 3.75
C TYR A 13 -6.36 -16.41 4.11
N GLY A 14 -7.11 -15.89 3.15
CA GLY A 14 -7.95 -14.70 3.33
C GLY A 14 -7.66 -13.54 2.37
N GLY A 15 -6.56 -13.57 1.61
CA GLY A 15 -6.37 -12.79 0.38
C GLY A 15 -6.70 -11.29 0.48
N GLY A 16 -6.36 -10.68 1.61
CA GLY A 16 -6.64 -9.26 1.86
C GLY A 16 -5.77 -8.35 0.98
N PRO A 17 -6.20 -7.11 0.71
CA PRO A 17 -5.34 -6.14 0.05
C PRO A 17 -4.08 -5.90 0.88
N VAL A 18 -2.93 -5.67 0.24
CA VAL A 18 -1.80 -5.09 0.96
C VAL A 18 -2.23 -3.69 1.39
N THR A 19 -2.00 -3.36 2.66
CA THR A 19 -2.43 -2.09 3.23
C THR A 19 -1.32 -1.42 4.01
N VAL A 20 -1.30 -0.10 4.03
CA VAL A 20 -0.59 0.68 5.05
C VAL A 20 -1.45 0.63 6.31
N ILE A 21 -0.86 0.22 7.43
CA ILE A 21 -1.53 0.12 8.74
C ILE A 21 -0.63 0.73 9.83
N GLY A 22 -1.24 1.39 10.81
CA GLY A 22 -0.54 1.86 12.00
C GLY A 22 -0.37 0.77 13.08
N ASN A 23 0.53 1.01 14.04
CA ASN A 23 0.86 0.05 15.12
C ASN A 23 -0.23 -0.15 16.21
N GLY A 24 -1.43 0.41 16.05
CA GLY A 24 -2.53 0.28 17.01
C GLY A 24 -3.56 -0.78 16.64
N LEU A 25 -4.16 -1.44 17.63
CA LEU A 25 -5.17 -2.51 17.46
C LEU A 25 -6.43 -2.06 16.67
N MET A 26 -6.74 -0.76 16.68
CA MET A 26 -7.87 -0.13 15.96
C MET A 26 -7.43 0.75 14.79
N SER A 27 -6.19 0.59 14.31
CA SER A 27 -5.66 1.46 13.25
C SER A 27 -6.42 1.23 11.95
N LYS A 28 -6.81 2.33 11.29
CA LYS A 28 -7.38 2.26 9.94
C LYS A 28 -6.32 1.71 8.97
N SER A 29 -6.78 0.93 7.99
CA SER A 29 -5.93 0.39 6.93
C SER A 29 -6.21 1.06 5.59
N ILE A 30 -5.16 1.31 4.81
CA ILE A 30 -5.24 1.97 3.50
C ILE A 30 -4.74 1.02 2.41
N PRO A 31 -5.55 0.66 1.41
CA PRO A 31 -5.13 -0.22 0.33
C PRO A 31 -3.97 0.35 -0.51
N VAL A 32 -3.01 -0.51 -0.82
CA VAL A 32 -1.88 -0.23 -1.71
C VAL A 32 -2.16 -0.80 -3.10
N PHE A 33 -1.77 -0.07 -4.13
CA PHE A 33 -1.92 -0.43 -5.54
C PHE A 33 -0.54 -0.47 -6.19
N ALA A 34 -0.44 -1.18 -7.30
CA ALA A 34 0.78 -1.26 -8.10
C ALA A 34 0.54 -0.65 -9.48
N GLU A 35 1.40 0.28 -9.89
CA GLU A 35 1.58 0.69 -11.27
C GLU A 35 2.72 -0.14 -11.84
N VAL A 36 2.47 -0.86 -12.93
CA VAL A 36 3.47 -1.70 -13.59
C VAL A 36 3.75 -1.13 -14.97
N ASP A 37 5.03 -0.93 -15.25
CA ASP A 37 5.53 -0.67 -16.59
C ASP A 37 5.76 -2.00 -17.30
N ASP A 38 4.94 -2.30 -18.31
CA ASP A 38 4.98 -3.58 -19.03
C ASP A 38 6.22 -3.78 -19.90
N GLU A 39 6.95 -2.71 -20.24
CA GLU A 39 8.13 -2.77 -21.10
C GLU A 39 9.39 -3.09 -20.29
N THR A 40 9.48 -2.52 -19.08
CA THR A 40 10.65 -2.67 -18.18
C THR A 40 10.44 -3.67 -17.05
N GLY A 41 9.19 -3.95 -16.70
CA GLY A 41 8.82 -4.70 -15.50
C GLY A 41 8.93 -3.90 -14.20
N GLU A 42 9.17 -2.58 -14.27
CA GLU A 42 9.21 -1.73 -13.08
C GLU A 42 7.85 -1.70 -12.37
N VAL A 43 7.87 -1.84 -11.04
CA VAL A 43 6.67 -1.80 -10.19
C VAL A 43 6.76 -0.65 -9.21
N LYS A 44 5.81 0.28 -9.31
CA LYS A 44 5.63 1.38 -8.36
C LYS A 44 4.42 1.15 -7.47
N LEU A 45 4.65 1.10 -6.16
CA LEU A 45 3.57 0.99 -5.17
C LEU A 45 3.05 2.36 -4.77
N PHE A 46 1.73 2.52 -4.68
CA PHE A 46 1.10 3.79 -4.34
C PHE A 46 -0.24 3.61 -3.61
N ILE A 47 -0.68 4.66 -2.93
CA ILE A 47 -2.06 4.81 -2.45
C ILE A 47 -2.79 5.81 -3.33
N ARG A 48 -4.12 5.70 -3.41
CA ARG A 48 -4.91 6.64 -4.22
C ARG A 48 -5.01 7.99 -3.54
N HIS A 49 -5.15 9.05 -4.34
CA HIS A 49 -5.32 10.41 -3.84
C HIS A 49 -6.48 10.54 -2.83
N ARG A 50 -7.62 9.87 -3.07
CA ARG A 50 -8.78 9.87 -2.16
C ARG A 50 -8.51 9.26 -0.78
N ASP A 51 -7.46 8.45 -0.68
CA ASP A 51 -7.06 7.78 0.56
C ASP A 51 -5.99 8.60 1.34
N LEU A 52 -5.49 9.72 0.79
CA LEU A 52 -4.50 10.59 1.45
C LEU A 52 -4.96 11.16 2.80
N PRO A 53 -6.22 11.63 2.98
CA PRO A 53 -6.65 12.14 4.29
C PRO A 53 -6.56 11.06 5.38
N ARG A 54 -6.83 9.80 5.01
CA ARG A 54 -6.74 8.66 5.93
C ARG A 54 -5.30 8.32 6.29
N LEU A 55 -4.34 8.58 5.39
CA LEU A 55 -2.91 8.39 5.66
C LEU A 55 -2.43 9.34 6.75
N GLY A 56 -2.96 10.57 6.78
CA GLY A 56 -2.67 11.53 7.85
C GLY A 56 -3.11 11.07 9.25
N GLU A 57 -3.99 10.07 9.34
CA GLU A 57 -4.42 9.47 10.60
C GLU A 57 -3.52 8.30 11.05
N ILE A 58 -2.58 7.87 10.20
CA ILE A 58 -1.64 6.79 10.51
C ILE A 58 -0.31 7.41 10.97
N ARG A 59 0.11 7.09 12.19
CA ARG A 59 1.42 7.49 12.70
C ARG A 59 2.53 6.83 11.86
N PRO A 60 3.47 7.59 11.27
CA PRO A 60 4.64 7.03 10.62
C PRO A 60 5.47 6.19 11.60
N LEU A 61 6.10 5.13 11.09
CA LEU A 61 7.09 4.38 11.86
C LEU A 61 8.33 5.25 12.06
N SER A 62 8.96 5.12 13.23
CA SER A 62 10.30 5.64 13.46
C SER A 62 11.35 4.74 12.81
N ASP A 63 12.56 5.25 12.59
CA ASP A 63 13.67 4.46 12.02
C ASP A 63 13.96 3.19 12.82
N ALA A 64 13.82 3.25 14.15
CA ALA A 64 14.01 2.12 15.05
C ALA A 64 12.90 1.04 14.96
N GLU A 65 11.76 1.34 14.36
CA GLU A 65 10.69 0.37 14.10
C GLU A 65 10.81 -0.27 12.70
N VAL A 66 11.65 0.30 11.83
CA VAL A 66 11.88 -0.18 10.45
C VAL A 66 13.05 -1.15 10.37
N TYR A 67 14.08 -0.95 11.21
CA TYR A 67 15.33 -1.72 11.24
C TYR A 67 15.50 -2.50 12.53
#